data_AF-A0A0F9HUJ6-F1
#
_entry.id   AF-A0A0F9HUJ6-F1
#
_cell.length_a   1.000
_cell.length_b   1.000
_cell.length_c   1.000
_cell.angle_alpha   90.00
_cell.angle_beta   90.00
_cell.angle_gamma   90.00
#
_symmetry.space_group_name_H-M   'P 1'
#
loop_
_entity.id
_entity.type
_entity.pdbx_description
1 polymer ?
#
loop_
_entity_poly.entity_id
_entity_poly.type
_entity_poly.pdbx_seq_one_letter_code
_entity_poly.pdbx_strand_id
1 'polypeptide(L)'
;MKPKQAKLMMRKYLDDNYLQGWQIGFMNKKTTAGNCCHVTKTIKLSSWFVKLNNCKRVHTTVLHEIAHARIGYGHGHNLQFKISCDYLKVDNASSTFKNNDTFMLHGIERKVL
;
A
#
# COMPACT_ATOMS: atom_id res chain seq x y z
N MET A 1 4.12 9.05 9.42
CA MET A 1 5.48 8.47 9.21
C MET A 1 6.26 9.39 8.27
N LYS A 2 7.59 9.53 8.35
CA LYS A 2 8.35 10.31 7.34
C LYS A 2 8.50 9.51 6.03
N PRO A 3 8.45 10.12 4.83
CA PRO A 3 8.61 9.41 3.56
C PRO A 3 9.89 8.56 3.47
N LYS A 4 11.01 9.03 4.02
CA LYS A 4 12.25 8.24 4.08
C LYS A 4 12.07 6.93 4.83
N GLN A 5 11.36 6.93 5.96
CA GLN A 5 11.06 5.73 6.74
C GLN A 5 10.14 4.77 5.97
N ALA A 6 9.11 5.31 5.30
CA ALA A 6 8.23 4.51 4.46
C ALA A 6 8.99 3.83 3.32
N LYS A 7 9.90 4.55 2.65
CA LYS A 7 10.73 3.99 1.57
C LYS A 7 11.62 2.84 2.06
N LEU A 8 12.24 2.99 3.23
CA LEU A 8 13.07 1.93 3.83
C LEU A 8 12.24 0.70 4.19
N MET A 9 11.06 0.91 4.78
CA MET A 9 10.10 -0.17 5.07
C MET A 9 9.68 -0.91 3.80
N MET A 10 9.28 -0.18 2.75
CA MET A 10 8.91 -0.78 1.46
C MET A 10 10.05 -1.62 0.89
N ARG A 11 11.29 -1.11 0.91
CA ARG A 11 12.45 -1.86 0.42
C ARG A 11 12.65 -3.14 1.20
N LYS A 12 12.70 -3.05 2.54
CA LYS A 12 12.85 -4.22 3.42
C LYS A 12 11.82 -5.30 3.10
N TYR A 13 10.55 -4.93 3.00
CA TYR A 13 9.51 -5.92 2.70
C TYR A 13 9.65 -6.53 1.31
N LEU A 14 10.02 -5.77 0.28
CA LEU A 14 10.27 -6.35 -1.04
C LEU A 14 11.41 -7.37 -1.00
N ASP A 15 12.49 -7.03 -0.31
CA ASP A 15 13.68 -7.89 -0.22
C ASP A 15 13.36 -9.17 0.58
N ASP A 16 12.67 -9.04 1.72
CA ASP A 16 12.19 -10.17 2.55
C ASP A 16 11.20 -11.08 1.79
N ASN A 17 10.61 -10.60 0.69
CA ASN A 17 9.60 -11.29 -0.11
C ASN A 17 10.09 -11.71 -1.51
N TYR A 18 11.40 -11.67 -1.77
CA TYR A 18 12.01 -12.05 -3.05
C TYR A 18 11.53 -11.21 -4.26
N LEU A 19 11.24 -9.94 -4.02
CA LEU A 19 10.79 -8.97 -5.02
C LEU A 19 11.86 -7.90 -5.32
N GLN A 20 13.14 -8.28 -5.30
CA GLN A 20 14.27 -7.34 -5.48
C GLN A 20 14.20 -6.58 -6.81
N GLY A 21 13.64 -7.20 -7.86
CA GLY A 21 13.43 -6.58 -9.17
C GLY A 21 12.33 -5.52 -9.23
N TRP A 22 11.60 -5.29 -8.13
CA TRP A 22 10.58 -4.24 -8.05
C TRP A 22 11.17 -2.90 -7.62
N GLN A 23 10.71 -1.84 -8.27
CA GLN A 23 11.07 -0.46 -7.95
C GLN A 23 10.07 0.13 -6.94
N ILE A 24 10.57 1.05 -6.09
CA ILE A 24 9.74 1.77 -5.11
C ILE A 24 9.84 3.27 -5.28
N GLY A 25 8.73 3.96 -5.08
CA GLY A 25 8.72 5.41 -5.16
C GLY A 25 7.53 6.06 -4.47
N PHE A 26 7.39 7.35 -4.73
CA PHE A 26 6.24 8.13 -4.30
C PHE A 26 5.55 8.77 -5.50
N MET A 27 4.26 9.02 -5.34
CA MET A 27 3.44 9.78 -6.29
C MET A 27 2.77 10.95 -5.59
N ASN A 28 2.39 11.96 -6.37
CA ASN A 28 1.70 13.15 -5.89
C ASN A 28 0.18 13.05 -6.10
N LYS A 29 -0.44 11.93 -5.70
CA LYS A 29 -1.89 11.71 -5.84
C LYS A 29 -2.61 11.87 -4.49
N LYS A 30 -3.75 12.56 -4.46
CA LYS A 30 -4.57 12.74 -3.23
C LYS A 30 -5.71 11.72 -3.11
N THR A 31 -6.05 11.04 -4.21
CA THR A 31 -7.22 10.16 -4.33
C THR A 31 -6.90 8.68 -4.13
N THR A 32 -5.62 8.33 -4.00
CA THR A 32 -5.17 6.96 -3.84
C THR A 32 -3.97 6.91 -2.88
N ALA A 33 -3.93 5.87 -2.05
CA ALA A 33 -2.90 5.70 -1.03
C ALA A 33 -1.64 5.01 -1.59
N GLY A 34 -1.83 4.05 -2.48
CA GLY A 34 -0.79 3.20 -3.06
C GLY A 34 -1.12 2.80 -4.49
N ASN A 35 -0.12 2.32 -5.22
CA ASN A 35 -0.29 1.79 -6.55
C ASN A 35 0.79 0.74 -6.83
N CYS A 36 0.35 -0.44 -7.23
CA CYS A 36 1.16 -1.51 -7.77
C CYS A 36 0.98 -1.59 -9.30
N CYS A 37 2.08 -1.59 -10.04
CA CYS A 37 2.07 -1.73 -11.49
C CYS A 37 2.98 -2.90 -11.91
N HIS A 38 2.38 -4.02 -12.32
CA HIS A 38 3.12 -5.20 -12.76
C HIS A 38 3.92 -4.97 -14.04
N VAL A 39 3.38 -4.19 -14.99
CA VAL A 39 4.04 -3.90 -16.28
C VAL A 39 5.42 -3.27 -16.07
N THR A 40 5.50 -2.30 -15.15
CA THR A 40 6.76 -1.61 -14.84
C THR A 40 7.47 -2.17 -13.61
N LYS A 41 6.90 -3.18 -12.95
CA LYS A 41 7.31 -3.70 -11.63
C LYS A 41 7.55 -2.57 -10.63
N THR A 42 6.60 -1.66 -10.49
CA THR A 42 6.72 -0.51 -9.57
C THR A 42 5.66 -0.54 -8.48
N ILE A 43 6.06 -0.15 -7.26
CA ILE A 43 5.16 0.18 -6.16
C ILE A 43 5.37 1.64 -5.77
N LYS A 44 4.28 2.43 -5.75
CA LYS A 44 4.32 3.84 -5.37
C LYS A 44 3.30 4.13 -4.28
N LEU A 45 3.71 4.88 -3.26
CA LEU A 45 2.78 5.46 -2.27
C LEU A 45 2.50 6.93 -2.54
N SER A 46 1.32 7.40 -2.16
CA SER A 46 1.06 8.84 -2.14
C SER A 46 1.90 9.55 -1.07
N SER A 47 2.64 10.58 -1.48
CA SER A 47 3.38 11.43 -0.53
C SER A 47 2.44 12.14 0.46
N TRP A 48 1.23 12.52 0.03
CA TRP A 48 0.21 13.12 0.89
C TRP A 48 -0.29 12.11 1.92
N PHE A 49 -0.62 10.90 1.47
CA PHE A 49 -1.09 9.83 2.34
C PHE A 49 -0.07 9.51 3.44
N VAL A 50 1.21 9.34 3.10
CA VAL A 50 2.26 9.00 4.07
C VAL A 50 2.46 10.08 5.13
N LYS A 51 2.35 11.36 4.72
CA LYS A 51 2.50 12.51 5.63
C LYS A 51 1.30 12.66 6.58
N LEU A 52 0.09 12.41 6.09
CA LEU A 52 -1.15 12.65 6.83
C LEU A 52 -1.61 11.47 7.70
N ASN A 53 -0.97 10.29 7.57
CA ASN A 53 -1.39 9.09 8.29
C ASN A 53 -0.33 8.58 9.29
N ASN A 54 -0.82 7.88 10.31
CA ASN A 54 0.02 7.24 11.32
C ASN A 54 0.81 6.06 10.73
N CYS A 55 1.84 5.59 11.47
CA CYS A 55 2.73 4.53 11.00
C CYS A 55 1.99 3.22 10.71
N LYS A 56 1.02 2.83 11.56
CA LYS A 56 0.22 1.61 11.37
C LYS A 56 -0.50 1.62 10.03
N ARG A 57 -1.21 2.71 9.71
CA ARG A 57 -1.97 2.85 8.47
C ARG A 57 -1.07 2.88 7.23
N VAL A 58 0.08 3.57 7.30
CA VAL A 58 1.07 3.54 6.20
C VAL A 58 1.62 2.14 5.99
N HIS A 59 1.94 1.44 7.08
CA HIS A 59 2.48 0.09 7.04
C HIS A 59 1.48 -0.90 6.42
N THR A 60 0.21 -0.86 6.83
CA THR A 60 -0.85 -1.67 6.21
C THR A 60 -0.94 -1.43 4.69
N THR A 61 -0.86 -0.18 4.22
CA THR A 61 -0.86 0.12 2.78
C THR A 61 0.39 -0.41 2.07
N VAL A 62 1.58 -0.34 2.68
CA VAL A 62 2.79 -0.96 2.11
C VAL A 62 2.57 -2.44 1.87
N LEU A 63 2.06 -3.15 2.88
CA LEU A 63 1.83 -4.59 2.79
C LEU A 63 0.76 -4.95 1.75
N HIS A 64 -0.27 -4.12 1.60
CA HIS A 64 -1.29 -4.26 0.57
C HIS A 64 -0.69 -4.25 -0.84
N GLU A 65 0.12 -3.24 -1.17
CA GLU A 65 0.73 -3.15 -2.51
C GLU A 65 1.72 -4.28 -2.77
N ILE A 66 2.39 -4.76 -1.72
CA ILE A 66 3.30 -5.91 -1.82
C ILE A 66 2.53 -7.21 -1.98
N ALA A 67 1.37 -7.36 -1.35
CA ALA A 67 0.49 -8.51 -1.56
C ALA A 67 0.08 -8.59 -3.05
N HIS A 68 -0.30 -7.46 -3.66
CA HIS A 68 -0.56 -7.38 -5.11
C HIS A 68 0.65 -7.79 -5.94
N ALA A 69 1.83 -7.25 -5.62
CA ALA A 69 3.06 -7.60 -6.33
C ALA A 69 3.38 -9.11 -6.25
N ARG A 70 3.06 -9.78 -5.13
CA ARG A 70 3.26 -11.21 -4.92
C ARG A 70 2.29 -12.10 -5.70
N ILE A 71 1.00 -11.75 -5.73
CA ILE A 71 -0.02 -12.63 -6.33
C ILE A 71 -0.05 -12.57 -7.85
N GLY A 72 0.48 -11.51 -8.45
CA GLY A 72 0.56 -11.38 -9.91
C GLY A 72 -0.61 -10.59 -10.51
N TYR A 73 -0.51 -10.34 -11.82
CA TYR A 73 -1.46 -9.51 -12.55
C TYR A 73 -2.85 -10.16 -12.65
N GLY A 74 -3.90 -9.33 -12.66
CA GLY A 74 -5.29 -9.78 -12.85
C GLY A 74 -5.96 -10.37 -11.60
N HIS A 75 -5.22 -10.48 -10.49
CA HIS A 75 -5.78 -10.85 -9.20
C HIS A 75 -6.14 -9.60 -8.41
N GLY A 76 -7.44 -9.32 -8.29
CA GLY A 76 -7.95 -8.36 -7.31
C GLY A 76 -7.86 -8.92 -5.88
N HIS A 77 -8.68 -8.41 -4.97
CA HIS A 77 -8.76 -8.87 -3.56
C HIS A 77 -9.44 -10.25 -3.38
N ASN A 78 -9.14 -11.19 -4.26
CA ASN A 78 -9.67 -12.55 -4.28
C ASN A 78 -9.01 -13.44 -3.19
N LEU A 79 -9.27 -14.75 -3.23
CA LEU A 79 -8.70 -15.69 -2.27
C LEU A 79 -7.16 -15.66 -2.22
N GLN A 80 -6.49 -15.53 -3.37
CA GLN A 80 -5.03 -15.46 -3.42
C GLN A 80 -4.49 -14.21 -2.72
N PHE A 81 -5.18 -13.07 -2.86
CA PHE A 81 -4.83 -11.85 -2.13
C PHE A 81 -4.93 -12.03 -0.62
N LYS A 82 -6.00 -12.68 -0.13
CA LYS A 82 -6.17 -12.96 1.31
C LYS A 82 -5.06 -13.87 1.84
N ILE A 83 -4.75 -14.95 1.12
CA ILE A 83 -3.63 -15.84 1.45
C ILE A 83 -2.31 -15.07 1.52
N SER A 84 -2.06 -14.16 0.58
CA SER A 84 -0.87 -13.31 0.57
C SER A 84 -0.83 -12.34 1.76
N CYS A 85 -1.97 -11.76 2.15
CA CYS A 85 -2.07 -10.92 3.35
C CYS A 85 -1.78 -11.71 4.63
N ASP A 86 -2.32 -12.93 4.75
CA ASP A 86 -2.08 -13.82 5.88
C ASP A 86 -0.59 -14.20 5.96
N TYR A 87 0.03 -14.52 4.82
CA TYR A 87 1.47 -14.78 4.75
C TYR A 87 2.30 -13.58 5.23
N LEU A 88 1.90 -12.37 4.84
CA LEU A 88 2.52 -11.12 5.26
C LEU A 88 2.16 -10.72 6.71
N LYS A 89 1.34 -11.52 7.40
CA LYS A 89 0.79 -11.27 8.75
C LYS A 89 0.12 -9.90 8.85
N VAL A 90 -0.59 -9.52 7.79
CA VAL A 90 -1.46 -8.34 7.79
C VAL A 90 -2.82 -8.79 8.28
N ASP A 91 -3.42 -8.06 9.21
CA ASP A 91 -4.83 -8.29 9.52
C ASP A 91 -5.63 -8.11 8.21
N ASN A 92 -6.31 -9.19 7.76
CA ASN A 92 -7.35 -9.12 6.71
C ASN A 92 -8.47 -8.12 7.06
N ALA A 93 -8.48 -7.61 8.29
CA ALA A 93 -9.47 -6.73 8.91
C ALA A 93 -9.50 -5.29 8.42
N SER A 94 -8.67 -4.87 7.45
CA SER A 94 -8.99 -3.67 6.69
C SER A 94 -9.99 -3.99 5.57
N SER A 95 -11.22 -4.29 5.99
CA SER A 95 -12.47 -4.10 5.24
C SER A 95 -12.66 -2.67 4.69
N THR A 96 -11.67 -1.81 4.89
CA THR A 96 -11.52 -0.45 4.37
C THR A 96 -10.96 -0.37 2.95
N PHE A 97 -10.32 -1.42 2.43
CA PHE A 97 -9.88 -1.48 1.02
C PHE A 97 -10.96 -2.14 0.15
N LYS A 98 -12.14 -1.50 0.03
CA LYS A 98 -13.20 -1.99 -0.86
C LYS A 98 -12.78 -1.78 -2.32
N ASN A 99 -12.63 -2.88 -3.09
CA ASN A 99 -12.78 -3.10 -4.55
C ASN A 99 -12.41 -2.03 -5.60
N ASN A 100 -11.91 -0.86 -5.24
CA ASN A 100 -11.38 0.20 -6.08
C ASN A 100 -10.44 0.99 -5.18
N ASP A 101 -9.16 1.13 -5.54
CA ASP A 101 -8.06 1.75 -4.77
C ASP A 101 -8.23 3.27 -4.50
N THR A 102 -9.48 3.72 -4.37
CA THR A 102 -9.95 5.08 -4.18
C THR A 102 -10.08 5.36 -2.68
N PHE A 103 -8.99 5.79 -2.05
CA PHE A 103 -9.13 6.57 -0.82
C PHE A 103 -9.62 7.97 -1.19
N MET A 104 -10.95 8.17 -1.18
CA MET A 104 -11.46 9.52 -0.97
C MET A 104 -11.04 9.96 0.42
N LEU A 105 -10.45 11.15 0.52
CA LEU A 105 -10.12 11.86 1.76
C LEU A 105 -11.40 12.28 2.53
N HIS A 106 -12.36 11.38 2.76
CA HIS A 106 -13.55 11.64 3.59
C HIS A 106 -13.28 11.40 5.10
N GLY A 107 -12.08 11.75 5.55
CA GLY A 107 -11.66 11.56 6.95
C GLY A 107 -10.90 12.76 7.53
N ILE A 108 -11.04 13.94 6.94
CA ILE A 108 -10.85 15.18 7.69
C ILE A 108 -12.21 15.40 8.36
N GLU A 109 -12.35 15.01 9.63
CA GLU A 109 -13.27 15.76 10.48
C GLU A 109 -12.85 17.22 10.34
N ARG A 110 -13.69 18.00 9.67
CA ARG A 110 -13.55 19.45 9.72
C ARG A 110 -13.70 19.82 11.19
N LYS A 111 -12.61 20.10 11.89
CA LYS A 111 -12.65 21.15 12.90
C LYS A 111 -12.88 22.44 12.12
N VAL A 112 -14.16 22.76 11.96
CA VAL A 112 -14.62 24.09 11.65
C VAL A 112 -14.10 24.96 12.78
N LEU A 113 -13.16 25.85 12.47
CA LEU A 113 -13.02 27.11 13.20
C LEU A 113 -14.05 28.07 12.60
#